data_AF-A0A7Z8R551-F1
#
_entry.id   AF-A0A7Z8R551-F1
#
_cell.length_a   1.000
_cell.length_b   1.000
_cell.length_c   1.000
_cell.angle_alpha   90.00
_cell.angle_beta   90.00
_cell.angle_gamma   90.00
#
_symmetry.space_group_name_H-M   'P 1'
#
loop_
_entity.id
_entity.type
_entity.pdbx_description
1 polymer ?
#
loop_
_entity_poly.entity_id
_entity_poly.type
_entity_poly.pdbx_seq_one_letter_code
_entity_poly.pdbx_strand_id
1 'polypeptide(L)'
;MYLIDTNVLSEIRKKNNANSGVRDFFARAVEQELSLFISVITVGELRRGVNLIRYRGDKRQANILEKWLELILEEYSDNVLEFTVIEAQVWG
;
A
#
# COMPACT_ATOMS: atom_id res chain seq x y z
N MET A 1 3.87 -6.94 -14.64
CA MET A 1 3.52 -6.93 -13.20
C MET A 1 4.35 -5.88 -12.49
N TYR A 2 3.89 -5.37 -11.37
CA TYR A 2 4.67 -4.47 -10.50
C TYR A 2 4.45 -4.81 -9.03
N LEU A 3 5.48 -4.65 -8.21
CA LEU A 3 5.39 -4.64 -6.75
C LEU A 3 5.34 -3.17 -6.29
N ILE A 4 4.26 -2.80 -5.63
CA ILE A 4 3.99 -1.42 -5.22
C ILE A 4 4.57 -1.17 -3.84
N ASP A 5 5.47 -0.19 -3.76
CA ASP A 5 6.05 0.27 -2.51
C ASP A 5 5.08 1.14 -1.71
N THR A 6 5.32 1.24 -0.40
CA THR A 6 4.48 1.96 0.56
C THR A 6 4.31 3.43 0.22
N ASN A 7 5.33 4.07 -0.35
CA ASN A 7 5.28 5.48 -0.74
C ASN A 7 4.29 5.72 -1.91
N VAL A 8 4.30 4.89 -2.94
CA VAL A 8 3.42 4.96 -4.11
C VAL A 8 1.98 4.69 -3.69
N LEU A 9 1.79 3.68 -2.84
CA LEU A 9 0.47 3.35 -2.30
C LEU A 9 -0.08 4.45 -1.38
N SER A 10 0.78 5.06 -0.57
CA SER A 10 0.41 6.20 0.27
C SER A 10 0.12 7.46 -0.55
N GLU A 11 0.80 7.63 -1.69
CA GLU A 11 0.61 8.77 -2.58
C GLU A 11 -0.72 8.68 -3.32
N ILE A 12 -1.06 7.52 -3.91
CA ILE A 12 -2.33 7.37 -4.64
C ILE A 12 -3.57 7.57 -3.76
N ARG A 13 -3.46 7.31 -2.45
CA ARG A 13 -4.52 7.63 -1.45
C ARG A 13 -4.92 9.11 -1.46
N LYS A 14 -4.02 10.02 -1.85
CA LYS A 14 -4.31 11.46 -1.93
C LYS A 14 -5.28 11.82 -3.08
N LYS A 15 -5.67 10.86 -3.93
CA LYS A 15 -6.61 11.02 -5.04
C LYS A 15 -6.19 12.16 -5.95
N ASN A 16 -7.05 13.16 -6.16
CA ASN A 16 -6.76 14.31 -7.03
C ASN A 16 -5.52 15.12 -6.61
N ASN A 17 -5.12 15.03 -5.34
CA ASN A 17 -3.91 15.68 -4.82
C ASN A 17 -2.64 14.81 -4.92
N ALA A 18 -2.75 13.60 -5.47
CA ALA A 18 -1.61 12.72 -5.70
C ALA A 18 -0.76 13.23 -6.87
N ASN A 19 0.55 12.96 -6.81
CA ASN A 19 1.47 13.17 -7.92
C ASN A 19 0.89 12.61 -9.24
N SER A 20 0.93 13.41 -10.32
CA SER A 20 0.35 13.02 -11.62
C SER A 20 0.98 11.75 -12.17
N GLY A 21 2.31 11.59 -12.04
CA GLY A 21 3.00 10.39 -12.49
C GLY A 21 2.53 9.12 -11.80
N VAL A 22 2.22 9.19 -10.50
CA VAL A 22 1.64 8.06 -9.76
C VAL A 22 0.23 7.75 -10.26
N ARG A 23 -0.61 8.77 -10.47
CA ARG A 23 -1.95 8.58 -11.04
C ARG A 23 -1.91 7.96 -12.44
N ASP A 24 -1.03 8.48 -13.30
CA ASP A 24 -0.87 8.01 -14.67
C ASP A 24 -0.30 6.59 -14.72
N PHE A 25 0.53 6.20 -13.75
CA PHE A 25 1.01 4.84 -13.60
C PHE A 25 -0.15 3.87 -13.30
N PHE A 26 -0.99 4.17 -12.31
CA PHE A 26 -2.14 3.32 -11.99
C PHE A 26 -3.16 3.26 -13.13
N ALA A 27 -3.44 4.39 -13.80
CA ALA A 27 -4.33 4.41 -14.95
C ALA A 27 -3.83 3.50 -16.07
N ARG A 28 -2.53 3.57 -16.39
CA ARG A 28 -1.89 2.68 -17.39
C ARG A 28 -1.87 1.22 -16.95
N ALA A 29 -1.65 0.95 -15.67
CA ALA A 29 -1.69 -0.40 -15.14
C ALA A 29 -3.07 -1.06 -15.33
N VAL A 30 -4.15 -0.30 -15.10
CA VAL A 30 -5.52 -0.76 -15.36
C VAL A 30 -5.77 -0.97 -16.86
N GLU A 31 -5.39 0.01 -17.69
CA GLU A 31 -5.56 -0.07 -19.16
C GLU A 31 -4.86 -1.29 -19.78
N GLN A 32 -3.70 -1.66 -19.24
CA GLN A 32 -2.89 -2.77 -19.72
C GLN A 32 -3.13 -4.08 -18.97
N GLU A 33 -4.13 -4.15 -18.08
CA GLU A 33 -4.46 -5.32 -17.27
C GLU A 33 -3.23 -5.88 -16.50
N LEU A 34 -2.39 -4.98 -16.01
CA LEU A 34 -1.16 -5.34 -15.29
C LEU A 34 -1.48 -5.76 -13.86
N SER A 35 -0.99 -6.93 -13.46
CA SER A 35 -1.03 -7.36 -12.05
C SER A 35 -0.18 -6.46 -11.17
N LEU A 36 -0.80 -5.89 -10.13
CA LEU A 36 -0.16 -5.09 -9.10
C LEU A 36 -0.14 -5.86 -7.79
N PHE A 37 1.02 -5.95 -7.17
CA PHE A 37 1.25 -6.66 -5.92
C PHE A 37 1.66 -5.71 -4.81
N ILE A 38 1.43 -6.10 -3.56
CA ILE A 38 2.01 -5.46 -2.37
C ILE A 38 2.75 -6.50 -1.53
N SER A 39 3.79 -6.10 -0.83
CA SER A 39 4.48 -6.99 0.12
C SER A 39 3.79 -6.96 1.49
N VAL A 40 3.86 -8.08 2.22
CA VAL A 40 3.56 -8.09 3.67
C VAL A 40 4.36 -7.04 4.46
N ILE A 41 5.55 -6.65 3.98
CA ILE A 41 6.35 -5.57 4.57
C ILE A 41 5.63 -4.22 4.43
N THR A 42 5.15 -3.89 3.22
CA THR A 42 4.34 -2.68 2.96
C THR A 42 3.09 -2.65 3.83
N VAL A 43 2.41 -3.78 3.99
CA VAL A 43 1.26 -3.90 4.92
C VAL A 43 1.66 -3.54 6.35
N GLY A 44 2.79 -4.07 6.83
CA GLY A 44 3.35 -3.76 8.14
C GLY A 44 3.68 -2.27 8.33
N GLU A 45 4.25 -1.63 7.31
CA GLU A 45 4.55 -0.20 7.33
C GLU A 45 3.28 0.67 7.39
N LEU A 46 2.25 0.34 6.62
CA LEU A 46 0.96 1.02 6.67
C LEU A 46 0.30 0.87 8.05
N ARG A 47 0.27 -0.34 8.58
CA ARG A 47 -0.25 -0.66 9.93
C ARG A 47 0.48 0.15 11.00
N ARG A 48 1.81 0.24 10.92
CA ARG A 48 2.63 1.08 11.81
C ARG A 48 2.25 2.56 11.68
N GLY A 49 2.05 3.05 10.45
CA GLY A 49 1.59 4.42 10.18
C GLY A 49 0.25 4.75 10.86
N VAL A 50 -0.74 3.85 10.78
CA VAL A 50 -2.03 3.98 11.47
C VAL A 50 -1.82 4.10 12.99
N ASN A 51 -1.02 3.20 13.56
CA ASN A 51 -0.76 3.15 15.00
C ASN A 51 -0.05 4.41 15.52
N LEU A 52 0.90 4.97 14.75
CA LEU A 52 1.60 6.19 15.11
C LEU A 52 0.65 7.40 15.19
N ILE A 53 -0.28 7.52 14.25
CA ILE A 53 -1.28 8.60 14.25
C ILE A 53 -2.24 8.45 15.43
N ARG A 54 -2.68 7.21 15.70
CA ARG A 54 -3.51 6.89 16.88
C ARG A 54 -2.81 7.28 18.18
N TYR A 55 -1.53 6.93 18.31
CA TYR A 55 -0.70 7.24 19.47
C TYR A 55 -0.55 8.75 19.71
N ARG A 56 -0.42 9.54 18.62
CA ARG A 56 -0.35 11.02 18.69
C ARG A 56 -1.68 11.69 19.10
N GLY A 57 -2.75 10.92 19.29
CA GLY A 57 -4.04 11.40 19.78
C GLY A 57 -5.06 11.74 18.68
N ASP A 58 -4.67 11.69 17.40
CA ASP A 58 -5.58 11.94 16.29
C ASP A 58 -6.39 10.68 15.93
N LYS A 59 -7.34 10.34 16.80
CA LYS A 59 -8.20 9.16 16.66
C LYS A 59 -9.04 9.19 15.39
N ARG A 60 -9.46 10.38 14.95
CA ARG A 60 -10.27 10.54 13.73
C ARG A 60 -9.46 10.16 12.51
N GLN A 61 -8.27 10.72 12.35
CA GLN A 61 -7.39 10.38 11.23
C GLN A 61 -6.95 8.92 11.27
N ALA A 62 -6.65 8.39 12.46
CA ALA A 62 -6.31 6.97 12.60
C ALA A 62 -7.42 6.05 12.10
N ASN A 63 -8.69 6.35 12.41
CA ASN A 63 -9.84 5.53 11.97
C ASN A 63 -10.06 5.62 10.45
N ILE A 64 -9.79 6.78 9.83
CA ILE A 64 -9.84 6.92 8.37
C ILE A 64 -8.77 6.03 7.73
N LEU A 65 -7.56 6.03 8.28
CA LEU A 65 -6.45 5.23 7.76
C LEU A 65 -6.62 3.74 8.02
N GLU A 66 -7.24 3.36 9.13
CA GLU A 66 -7.62 1.98 9.43
C GLU A 66 -8.55 1.43 8.35
N LYS A 67 -9.65 2.13 8.06
CA LYS A 67 -10.59 1.72 7.00
C LYS A 67 -9.95 1.66 5.63
N TRP A 68 -9.06 2.60 5.34
CA TRP A 68 -8.33 2.58 4.08
C TRP A 68 -7.38 1.37 3.99
N LEU A 69 -6.70 1.00 5.07
CA LEU A 69 -5.88 -0.20 5.11
C LEU A 69 -6.71 -1.48 4.95
N GLU A 70 -7.88 -1.56 5.58
CA GLU A 70 -8.82 -2.68 5.39
C GLU A 70 -9.22 -2.84 3.92
N LEU A 71 -9.57 -1.74 3.25
CA LEU A 71 -9.90 -1.75 1.82
C LEU A 71 -8.72 -2.21 0.96
N ILE A 72 -7.50 -1.74 1.24
CA ILE A 72 -6.30 -2.19 0.51
C ILE A 72 -6.09 -3.70 0.69
N LEU A 73 -6.30 -4.24 1.89
CA LEU A 73 -6.13 -5.67 2.15
C LEU A 73 -7.21 -6.51 1.45
N GLU A 74 -8.41 -5.99 1.29
CA GLU A 74 -9.47 -6.61 0.51
C GLU A 74 -9.13 -6.58 -1.00
N GLU A 75 -8.78 -5.41 -1.54
CA GLU A 75 -8.44 -5.20 -2.95
C GLU A 75 -7.22 -6.02 -3.41
N TYR A 76 -6.22 -6.18 -2.54
CA TYR A 76 -4.99 -6.91 -2.84
C TYR A 76 -4.96 -8.32 -2.25
N SER A 77 -6.07 -8.86 -1.75
CA SER A 77 -6.12 -10.15 -1.03
C SER A 77 -5.41 -11.29 -1.78
N ASP A 78 -5.62 -11.40 -3.09
CA ASP A 78 -4.96 -12.40 -3.95
C ASP A 78 -3.54 -12.00 -4.43
N ASN A 79 -3.12 -10.76 -4.18
CA ASN A 79 -1.89 -10.13 -4.67
C ASN A 79 -0.98 -9.61 -3.54
N VAL A 80 -1.09 -10.16 -2.33
CA VAL A 80 -0.12 -9.92 -1.25
C VAL A 80 1.01 -10.96 -1.34
N LEU A 81 2.23 -10.48 -1.52
CA LEU A 81 3.43 -11.33 -1.51
C LEU A 81 3.96 -11.51 -0.09
N GLU A 82 4.08 -12.77 0.31
CA GLU A 82 4.72 -13.17 1.56
C GLU A 82 6.22 -12.86 1.56
N PHE A 83 6.78 -12.80 2.77
CA PHE A 83 8.22 -12.68 2.95
C PHE A 83 8.69 -13.85 3.79
N THR A 84 9.39 -14.79 3.16
CA THR A 84 9.82 -16.06 3.77
C THR A 84 11.34 -16.18 3.80
N VAL A 85 11.83 -17.36 4.18
CA VAL A 85 13.27 -17.68 4.16
C VAL A 85 13.85 -17.54 2.75
N ILE A 86 13.07 -17.80 1.70
CA ILE A 86 13.55 -17.75 0.31
C ILE A 86 13.87 -16.31 -0.08
N GLU A 87 12.94 -15.38 0.12
CA GLU A 87 13.14 -13.97 -0.20
C GLU A 87 14.27 -13.36 0.66
N ALA A 88 14.42 -13.83 1.90
CA ALA A 88 15.50 -13.42 2.78
C ALA A 88 16.91 -13.81 2.26
N GLN A 89 17.04 -14.87 1.47
CA GLN A 89 18.33 -15.23 0.84
C GLN A 89 18.76 -14.24 -0.24
N VAL A 90 17.82 -13.49 -0.84
CA VAL A 90 18.11 -12.51 -1.90
C VAL A 90 18.25 -11.09 -1.34
N TRP A 91 17.54 -10.78 -0.26
CA TRP A 91 17.59 -9.44 0.35
C TRP A 91 18.92 -9.14 1.04
N GLY A 92 19.53 -10.14 1.69
CA GLY A 92 20.75 -10.01 2.51
C GLY A 92 22.04 -9.94 1.70
#